data_AF-R6NIP9-F1
#
_entry.id   AF-R6NIP9-F1
#
_cell.length_a   1.000
_cell.length_b   1.000
_cell.length_c   1.000
_cell.angle_alpha   90.00
_cell.angle_beta   90.00
_cell.angle_gamma   90.00
#
_symmetry.space_group_name_H-M   'P 1'
#
loop_
_entity.id
_entity.type
_entity.pdbx_description
1 polymer ?
#
loop_
_entity_poly.entity_id
_entity_poly.type
_entity_poly.pdbx_seq_one_letter_code
_entity_poly.pdbx_strand_id
1 'polypeptide(L)'
;MYSTYQQYQQRGGKLPESEYQANAQKASELIDYYTMGQAASAETMGPQLSACECDLADIIPTLQRAASGIQSENVDGYSVSFSGQTEANAGVLSVMKRHLSFPVNLLVFSGWSFV
;
A
#
# COMPACT_ATOMS: atom_id res chain seq x y z
N MET A 1 -3.72 10.73 -4.28
CA MET A 1 -4.01 9.50 -5.04
C MET A 1 -3.10 9.44 -6.27
N TYR A 2 -2.44 8.30 -6.49
CA TYR A 2 -1.33 8.12 -7.43
C TYR A 2 -1.66 7.15 -8.58
N SER A 3 -2.73 6.37 -8.46
CA SER A 3 -3.22 5.42 -9.46
C SER A 3 -4.69 5.66 -9.79
N THR A 4 -5.16 5.06 -10.88
CA THR A 4 -6.58 5.05 -11.27
C THR A 4 -7.15 3.64 -11.25
N TYR A 5 -8.48 3.52 -11.17
CA TYR A 5 -9.14 2.22 -11.16
C TYR A 5 -8.80 1.37 -12.39
N GLN A 6 -8.66 2.01 -13.55
CA GLN A 6 -8.25 1.33 -14.78
C GLN A 6 -6.83 0.75 -14.68
N GLN A 7 -5.88 1.48 -14.09
CA GLN A 7 -4.51 0.98 -13.86
C GLN A 7 -4.51 -0.19 -12.87
N TYR A 8 -5.31 -0.08 -11.81
CA TYR A 8 -5.50 -1.16 -10.84
C TYR A 8 -6.07 -2.43 -11.49
N GLN A 9 -7.11 -2.30 -12.31
CA GLN A 9 -7.66 -3.44 -13.06
C GLN A 9 -6.66 -4.05 -14.04
N GLN A 10 -5.85 -3.24 -14.74
CA GLN A 10 -4.80 -3.74 -15.63
C GLN A 10 -3.73 -4.55 -14.90
N ARG A 11 -3.51 -4.26 -13.60
CA ARG A 11 -2.62 -5.03 -12.72
C ARG A 11 -3.26 -6.26 -12.10
N GLY A 12 -4.51 -6.58 -12.46
CA GLY A 12 -5.25 -7.74 -11.96
C GLY A 12 -6.09 -7.46 -10.71
N GLY A 13 -6.30 -6.18 -10.38
CA GLY A 13 -7.15 -5.75 -9.28
C GLY A 13 -8.58 -6.25 -9.39
N LYS A 14 -9.14 -6.73 -8.28
CA LYS A 14 -10.46 -7.39 -8.22
C LYS A 14 -11.51 -6.62 -7.42
N LEU A 15 -11.09 -5.59 -6.69
CA LEU A 15 -12.00 -4.81 -5.88
C LEU A 15 -13.03 -4.05 -6.75
N PRO A 16 -14.27 -3.90 -6.28
CA PRO A 16 -15.22 -2.95 -6.85
C PRO A 16 -14.64 -1.53 -6.84
N GLU A 17 -15.03 -0.71 -7.81
CA GLU A 17 -14.48 0.65 -7.96
C GLU A 17 -14.65 1.51 -6.70
N SER A 18 -15.80 1.45 -6.04
CA SER A 18 -16.07 2.21 -4.80
C SER A 18 -15.14 1.80 -3.65
N GLU A 19 -14.88 0.50 -3.50
CA GLU A 19 -13.96 -0.02 -2.48
C GLU A 19 -12.52 0.32 -2.82
N TYR A 20 -12.14 0.16 -4.09
CA TYR A 20 -10.83 0.56 -4.58
C TYR A 20 -10.59 2.05 -4.31
N GLN A 21 -11.52 2.95 -4.65
CA GLN A 21 -11.35 4.39 -4.44
C GLN A 21 -11.12 4.72 -2.96
N ALA A 22 -11.91 4.13 -2.06
CA ALA A 22 -11.74 4.33 -0.62
C ALA A 22 -10.39 3.80 -0.11
N ASN A 23 -9.94 2.65 -0.60
CA ASN A 23 -8.66 2.05 -0.20
C ASN A 23 -7.46 2.76 -0.83
N ALA A 24 -7.57 3.20 -2.09
CA ALA A 24 -6.55 3.96 -2.81
C ALA A 24 -6.33 5.32 -2.15
N GLN A 25 -7.40 6.00 -1.70
CA GLN A 25 -7.27 7.24 -0.94
C GLN A 25 -6.46 7.02 0.34
N LYS A 26 -6.81 6.00 1.14
CA LYS A 26 -6.06 5.63 2.35
C LYS A 26 -4.61 5.23 2.05
N ALA A 27 -4.39 4.49 0.95
CA ALA A 27 -3.06 4.10 0.51
C ALA A 27 -2.22 5.34 0.15
N SER A 28 -2.81 6.34 -0.51
CA SER A 28 -2.13 7.59 -0.84
C SER A 28 -1.69 8.36 0.41
N GLU A 29 -2.55 8.44 1.42
CA GLU A 29 -2.24 9.07 2.72
C GLU A 29 -1.11 8.33 3.45
N LEU A 30 -1.10 6.99 3.39
CA LEU A 30 -0.01 6.18 3.93
C LEU A 30 1.31 6.43 3.18
N ILE A 31 1.28 6.45 1.85
CA ILE A 31 2.48 6.75 1.05
C ILE A 31 3.03 8.13 1.42
N ASP A 32 2.17 9.14 1.52
CA ASP A 32 2.58 10.50 1.89
C ASP A 32 3.15 10.55 3.30
N TYR A 33 2.53 9.85 4.26
CA TYR A 33 3.04 9.74 5.62
C TYR A 33 4.45 9.12 5.66
N TYR A 34 4.65 7.98 4.99
CA TYR A 34 5.94 7.27 4.98
C TYR A 34 7.02 7.96 4.15
N THR A 35 6.64 8.81 3.19
CA THR A 35 7.57 9.60 2.38
C THR A 35 7.74 11.03 2.89
N MET A 36 7.12 11.39 4.03
CA MET A 36 7.09 12.75 4.58
C MET A 36 6.64 13.80 3.55
N GLY A 37 5.66 13.44 2.71
CA GLY A 37 5.10 14.28 1.66
C GLY A 37 5.98 14.44 0.41
N GLN A 38 7.13 13.76 0.33
CA GLN A 38 8.03 13.86 -0.83
C GLN A 38 7.48 13.14 -2.07
N ALA A 39 6.57 12.17 -1.90
CA ALA A 39 5.94 11.44 -2.99
C ALA A 39 5.25 12.37 -4.01
N ALA A 40 4.55 13.41 -3.56
CA ALA A 40 3.86 14.35 -4.42
C ALA A 40 4.80 15.15 -5.35
N SER A 41 6.04 15.38 -4.92
CA SER A 41 7.08 16.08 -5.67
C SER A 41 7.99 15.17 -6.50
N ALA A 42 7.81 13.85 -6.40
CA ALA A 42 8.69 12.87 -7.04
C ALA A 42 8.16 12.41 -8.41
N GLU A 43 8.23 13.29 -9.42
CA GLU A 43 7.72 13.02 -10.78
C GLU A 43 8.30 11.73 -11.41
N THR A 44 9.58 11.44 -11.16
CA THR A 44 10.27 10.24 -11.67
C THR A 44 9.79 8.94 -11.01
N MET A 45 9.04 9.03 -9.91
CA MET A 45 8.51 7.89 -9.16
C MET A 45 7.04 7.61 -9.50
N GLY A 46 6.42 8.34 -10.44
CA GLY A 46 4.99 8.20 -10.77
C GLY A 46 4.53 6.74 -11.01
N PRO A 47 5.21 5.95 -11.86
CA PRO A 47 4.85 4.54 -12.06
C PRO A 47 4.97 3.69 -10.80
N GLN A 48 5.98 3.95 -9.97
CA GLN A 48 6.25 3.24 -8.72
C GLN A 48 5.21 3.60 -7.65
N LEU A 49 4.83 4.86 -7.55
CA LEU A 49 3.79 5.36 -6.65
C LEU A 49 2.44 4.76 -7.02
N SER A 50 2.10 4.73 -8.31
CA SER A 50 0.88 4.09 -8.82
C SER A 50 0.85 2.58 -8.49
N ALA A 51 1.96 1.87 -8.73
CA ALA A 51 2.06 0.45 -8.40
C ALA A 51 1.98 0.19 -6.89
N CYS A 52 2.65 1.01 -6.09
CA CYS A 52 2.61 0.93 -4.62
C CYS A 52 1.20 1.14 -4.09
N GLU A 53 0.50 2.17 -4.58
CA GLU A 53 -0.87 2.46 -4.15
C GLU A 53 -1.84 1.32 -4.49
N CYS A 54 -1.73 0.75 -5.69
CA CYS A 54 -2.50 -0.42 -6.09
C CYS A 54 -2.26 -1.63 -5.18
N ASP A 55 -0.99 -1.95 -4.89
CA ASP A 55 -0.65 -3.10 -4.03
C ASP A 55 -1.10 -2.85 -2.57
N LEU A 56 -1.04 -1.61 -2.10
CA LEU A 56 -1.56 -1.23 -0.79
C LEU A 56 -3.09 -1.26 -0.71
N ALA A 57 -3.78 -0.85 -1.78
CA ALA A 57 -5.24 -0.87 -1.84
C ALA A 57 -5.82 -2.27 -1.61
N ASP A 58 -5.11 -3.31 -2.08
CA ASP A 58 -5.46 -4.72 -1.84
C ASP A 58 -5.19 -5.17 -0.40
N ILE A 59 -4.16 -4.62 0.25
CA ILE A 59 -3.73 -5.06 1.59
C ILE A 59 -4.50 -4.32 2.69
N ILE A 60 -4.92 -3.07 2.47
CA ILE A 60 -5.63 -2.23 3.45
C ILE A 60 -6.85 -2.91 4.10
N PRO A 61 -7.74 -3.61 3.37
CA PRO A 61 -8.84 -4.37 3.98
C PRO A 61 -8.34 -5.42 4.97
N THR A 62 -7.25 -6.10 4.65
CA THR A 62 -6.62 -7.12 5.52
C THR A 62 -6.01 -6.46 6.76
N LEU A 63 -5.39 -5.29 6.63
CA LEU A 63 -4.87 -4.51 7.76
C LEU A 63 -5.99 -4.07 8.71
N GLN A 64 -7.12 -3.59 8.18
CA GLN A 64 -8.26 -3.16 8.97
C GLN A 64 -8.87 -4.32 9.76
N ARG A 65 -8.95 -5.51 9.15
CA ARG A 65 -9.37 -6.74 9.84
C ARG A 65 -8.40 -7.13 10.95
N ALA A 66 -7.09 -7.13 10.67
CA ALA A 66 -6.06 -7.43 11.66
C ALA A 66 -6.06 -6.43 12.83
N ALA A 67 -6.23 -5.13 12.56
CA ALA A 67 -6.35 -4.07 13.55
C ALA A 67 -7.61 -4.22 14.42
N SER A 68 -8.68 -4.81 13.88
CA SER A 68 -9.92 -5.10 14.60
C SER A 68 -9.86 -6.41 15.39
N GLY A 69 -8.70 -7.07 15.46
CA GLY A 69 -8.52 -8.35 16.17
C GLY A 69 -9.05 -9.57 15.43
N ILE A 70 -9.48 -9.44 14.19
CA ILE A 70 -9.94 -10.55 13.35
C ILE A 70 -8.72 -11.18 12.67
N GLN A 71 -8.23 -12.28 13.23
CA GLN A 71 -6.96 -12.91 12.81
C GLN A 71 -7.06 -13.80 11.56
N SER A 72 -8.25 -14.26 11.18
CA SER A 72 -8.41 -15.13 10.00
C SER A 72 -9.88 -15.32 9.63
N GLU A 73 -10.31 -14.77 8.49
CA GLU A 73 -11.42 -15.32 7.72
C GLU A 73 -10.90 -15.66 6.32
N ASN A 74 -11.18 -16.90 5.89
CA ASN A 74 -10.82 -17.40 4.56
C ASN A 74 -11.72 -16.72 3.52
N VAL A 75 -11.23 -15.64 2.91
CA VAL A 75 -11.93 -14.93 1.83
C VAL A 75 -11.14 -15.14 0.53
N ASP A 76 -11.69 -16.00 -0.32
CA ASP A 76 -11.47 -16.07 -1.77
C ASP A 76 -10.01 -15.95 -2.28
N GLY A 77 -9.17 -16.91 -1.87
CA GLY A 77 -8.00 -17.33 -2.67
C GLY A 77 -6.75 -16.45 -2.59
N TYR A 78 -6.74 -15.39 -1.77
CA TYR A 78 -5.53 -14.63 -1.46
C TYR A 78 -5.30 -14.60 0.06
N SER A 79 -4.70 -15.67 0.60
CA SER A 79 -4.43 -15.79 2.03
C SER A 79 -3.14 -15.05 2.41
N VAL A 80 -3.29 -13.88 3.02
CA VAL A 80 -2.22 -13.25 3.81
C VAL A 80 -2.68 -13.23 5.26
N SER A 81 -2.15 -14.14 6.08
CA SER A 81 -2.43 -14.22 7.51
C SER A 81 -1.44 -13.32 8.27
N PHE A 82 -1.92 -12.22 8.86
CA PHE A 82 -1.14 -11.45 9.83
C PHE A 82 -1.56 -11.90 11.23
N SER A 83 -0.62 -12.41 12.02
CA SER A 83 -0.86 -12.85 13.41
C SER A 83 -1.06 -11.69 14.37
N GLY A 84 -0.80 -10.44 13.95
CA GLY A 84 -1.11 -9.21 14.69
C GLY A 84 -0.81 -7.92 13.94
N GLN A 85 -1.16 -6.78 14.56
CA GLN A 85 -0.99 -5.43 13.98
C GLN A 85 0.48 -5.10 13.63
N THR A 86 1.44 -5.63 14.37
CA THR A 86 2.87 -5.49 14.08
C THR A 86 3.27 -6.13 12.74
N GLU A 87 2.76 -7.33 12.45
CA GLU A 87 3.07 -8.03 11.20
C GLU A 87 2.34 -7.40 10.01
N ALA A 88 1.11 -6.92 10.23
CA ALA A 88 0.37 -6.12 9.28
C ALA A 88 1.15 -4.85 8.88
N ASN A 89 1.68 -4.12 9.86
CA ASN A 89 2.53 -2.95 9.62
C ASN A 89 3.85 -3.32 8.91
N ALA A 90 4.47 -4.46 9.24
CA ALA A 90 5.65 -4.96 8.53
C ALA A 90 5.35 -5.29 7.06
N GLY A 91 4.16 -5.84 6.78
CA GLY A 91 3.67 -6.08 5.42
C GLY A 91 3.55 -4.79 4.61
N VAL A 92 2.94 -3.75 5.18
CA VAL A 92 2.87 -2.41 4.56
C VAL A 92 4.25 -1.88 4.26
N LEU A 93 5.14 -1.92 5.25
CA LEU A 93 6.50 -1.40 5.09
C LEU A 93 7.27 -2.17 4.00
N SER A 94 7.08 -3.48 3.91
CA SER A 94 7.68 -4.32 2.86
C SER A 94 7.24 -3.87 1.46
N VAL A 95 5.94 -3.60 1.27
CA VAL A 95 5.42 -3.06 0.00
C VAL A 95 5.98 -1.68 -0.29
N MET A 96 5.97 -0.77 0.69
CA MET A 96 6.54 0.57 0.53
C MET A 96 8.00 0.49 0.10
N LYS A 97 8.83 -0.35 0.75
CA LYS A 97 10.24 -0.51 0.38
C LYS A 97 10.43 -1.08 -1.02
N ARG A 98 9.63 -2.07 -1.41
CA ARG A 98 9.72 -2.70 -2.73
C ARG A 98 9.53 -1.70 -3.87
N HIS A 99 8.60 -0.75 -3.70
CA HIS A 99 8.23 0.19 -4.75
C HIS A 99 8.93 1.55 -4.61
N LEU A 100 9.17 2.05 -3.40
CA LEU A 100 9.59 3.43 -3.13
C LEU A 100 11.10 3.58 -2.87
N SER A 101 11.89 2.51 -3.03
CA SER A 101 13.35 2.57 -2.87
C SER A 101 14.10 2.98 -4.13
N PHE A 102 13.53 2.78 -5.32
CA PHE A 102 14.17 3.03 -6.61
C PHE A 102 13.17 3.59 -7.63
N PRO A 103 13.59 4.48 -8.55
CA PRO A 103 14.94 5.02 -8.77
C PRO A 103 15.43 6.03 -7.71
N VAL A 104 14.52 6.65 -6.95
CA VAL A 104 14.86 7.52 -5.82
C VAL A 104 14.32 6.88 -4.56
N ASN A 105 15.11 6.89 -3.49
CA ASN A 105 14.67 6.37 -2.20
C ASN A 105 13.84 7.43 -1.47
N LEU A 106 12.52 7.33 -1.57
CA LEU A 106 11.59 8.26 -0.91
C LEU A 106 11.44 7.98 0.59
N LEU A 107 11.89 6.82 1.06
CA LEU A 107 11.85 6.41 2.47
C LEU A 107 13.09 6.85 3.27
N VAL A 108 14.09 7.44 2.61
CA VAL A 108 15.35 7.84 3.23
C VAL A 108 15.13 8.90 4.33
N PHE A 109 14.18 9.80 4.13
CA PHE A 109 13.90 10.89 5.07
C PHE A 109 13.09 10.44 6.30
N SER A 110 12.30 9.38 6.15
CA SER A 110 11.42 8.92 7.24
C SER A 110 12.14 8.03 8.25
N GLY A 111 13.39 7.64 8.00
CA GLY A 111 14.18 6.74 8.87
C GLY A 111 13.81 5.26 8.73
N TRP A 112 12.81 4.94 7.89
CA TRP A 112 12.35 3.57 7.63
C TRP A 112 13.15 2.86 6.52
N SER A 113 14.10 3.56 5.90
CA SER A 113 14.94 3.02 4.84
C SER A 113 15.89 1.90 5.30
N PHE A 114 16.24 1.81 6.60
CA PHE A 114 17.30 0.91 7.10
C PHE A 114 16.86 -0.03 8.24
N VAL A 115 15.60 0.08 8.72
CA VAL A 115 15.06 -0.75 9.82
C VAL A 115 14.41 -1.99 9.29
#